data_AF-A0A523A656-F1
#
_entry.id   AF-A0A523A656-F1
#
_cell.length_a   1.000
_cell.length_b   1.000
_cell.length_c   1.000
_cell.angle_alpha   90.00
_cell.angle_beta   90.00
_cell.angle_gamma   90.00
#
_symmetry.space_group_name_H-M   'P 1'
#
loop_
_entity.id
_entity.type
_entity.pdbx_description
1 polymer ?
#
loop_
_entity_poly.entity_id
_entity_poly.type
_entity_poly.pdbx_seq_one_letter_code
_entity_poly.pdbx_strand_id
1 'polypeptide(L)'
;MKVLRCFAVSAFAVLLLGACAPKMAAPFIPVIPQDLSSKVAGGAYEARVDNFLLIVDVSSSMARPYAVGSRHEVAQGLATGLNETLPELGWSGGLRIFGPHFKDPRERTRLIYAKSPHSRTEMAAALMAMPAPQGTSPLATAMRRAGDDLINFPGRTALIIFSDGEVESATEVLDAAAELYGRFPGNLCVYPVFVGDSKAGLTLLEGVVGKFSCGFVTRATDILSSEALTAYATKVFLQKAQPAKAPPVVVEPVAVKPEVKQEPVFRTETRNLKINFAFDCAKVRPGEHKALAYFAEFVKRHPEISSIEIGGHTCNMGPAAYNQRLSQRRAESVLDYLVTNFGLAKEKITAKGYGLTKPVADNATLQGRQQNRRVEAVVSIQVKVKP
;
A
#
# COMPACT_ATOMS: atom_id res chain seq x y z
N MET A 1 6.90 -73.46 -66.72
CA MET A 1 5.75 -72.68 -66.19
C MET A 1 6.04 -72.29 -64.75
N LYS A 2 5.78 -71.02 -64.42
CA LYS A 2 6.05 -70.30 -63.15
C LYS A 2 5.44 -70.99 -61.93
N VAL A 3 6.10 -70.93 -60.76
CA VAL A 3 5.44 -70.60 -59.48
C VAL A 3 6.42 -69.88 -58.55
N LEU A 4 6.04 -68.67 -58.18
CA LEU A 4 6.64 -67.75 -57.21
C LEU A 4 6.25 -68.22 -55.79
N ARG A 5 7.18 -68.29 -54.82
CA ARG A 5 6.83 -68.39 -53.39
C ARG A 5 7.71 -67.48 -52.53
N CYS A 6 7.01 -66.65 -51.77
CA CYS A 6 7.48 -65.55 -50.94
C CYS A 6 8.36 -65.99 -49.77
N PHE A 7 9.42 -65.22 -49.51
CA PHE A 7 10.10 -65.17 -48.22
C PHE A 7 9.39 -64.15 -47.32
N ALA A 8 8.98 -64.58 -46.13
CA ALA A 8 8.55 -63.68 -45.05
C ALA A 8 9.75 -63.38 -44.15
N VAL A 9 10.15 -62.12 -44.05
CA VAL A 9 11.12 -61.62 -43.06
C VAL A 9 10.35 -60.69 -42.12
N SER A 10 10.17 -61.12 -40.87
CA SER A 10 9.64 -60.27 -39.80
C SER A 10 10.73 -59.33 -39.31
N ALA A 11 10.57 -58.02 -39.53
CA ALA A 11 11.39 -56.98 -38.94
C ALA A 11 10.68 -56.42 -37.70
N PHE A 12 11.25 -56.67 -36.52
CA PHE A 12 10.84 -56.02 -35.26
C PHE A 12 11.49 -54.64 -35.19
N ALA A 13 10.71 -53.58 -35.40
CA ALA A 13 11.17 -52.20 -35.21
C ALA A 13 10.98 -51.79 -33.74
N VAL A 14 12.08 -51.71 -32.99
CA VAL A 14 12.09 -51.14 -31.64
C VAL A 14 12.08 -49.61 -31.75
N LEU A 15 10.92 -49.01 -31.48
CA LEU A 15 10.78 -47.56 -31.38
C LEU A 15 11.36 -47.10 -30.03
N LEU A 16 12.54 -46.49 -30.05
CA LEU A 16 13.12 -45.79 -28.89
C LEU A 16 12.35 -44.47 -28.70
N LEU A 17 11.32 -44.49 -27.86
CA LEU A 17 10.70 -43.27 -27.33
C LEU A 17 11.67 -42.62 -26.34
N GLY A 18 12.43 -41.63 -26.82
CA GLY A 18 13.18 -40.71 -25.96
C GLY A 18 12.22 -39.87 -25.13
N ALA A 19 11.89 -40.31 -23.92
CA ALA A 19 11.18 -39.49 -22.95
C ALA A 19 12.11 -38.35 -22.50
N CYS A 20 11.84 -37.12 -22.94
CA CYS A 20 12.41 -35.94 -22.30
C CYS A 20 11.89 -35.89 -20.85
N ALA A 21 12.68 -36.35 -19.89
CA ALA A 21 12.41 -36.09 -18.49
C ALA A 21 12.41 -34.57 -18.28
N PRO A 22 11.35 -33.97 -17.71
CA PRO A 22 11.33 -32.54 -17.45
C PRO A 22 12.47 -32.22 -16.48
N LYS A 23 13.39 -31.36 -16.91
CA LYS A 23 14.50 -30.88 -16.08
C LYS A 23 13.89 -30.12 -14.91
N MET A 24 13.86 -30.72 -13.72
CA MET A 24 13.33 -30.05 -12.53
C MET A 24 14.16 -28.79 -12.25
N ALA A 25 13.47 -27.67 -12.03
CA ALA A 25 14.14 -26.43 -11.65
C ALA A 25 14.87 -26.63 -10.32
N ALA A 26 16.05 -26.01 -10.17
CA ALA A 26 16.75 -26.00 -8.89
C ALA A 26 15.85 -25.33 -7.83
N PRO A 27 15.87 -25.77 -6.56
CA PRO A 27 15.06 -25.17 -5.52
C PRO A 27 15.45 -23.70 -5.32
N PHE A 28 14.47 -22.85 -5.02
CA PHE A 28 14.74 -21.47 -4.64
C PHE A 28 15.37 -21.43 -3.24
N ILE A 29 16.47 -20.70 -3.11
CA ILE A 29 17.12 -20.41 -1.83
C ILE A 29 16.91 -18.92 -1.57
N PRO A 30 16.29 -18.52 -0.44
CA PRO A 30 16.12 -17.12 -0.08
C PRO A 30 17.44 -16.36 -0.08
N VAL A 31 17.42 -15.14 -0.61
CA VAL A 31 18.59 -14.24 -0.59
C VAL A 31 18.90 -13.89 0.87
N ILE A 32 20.16 -14.02 1.28
CA ILE A 32 20.62 -13.54 2.59
C ILE A 32 20.64 -12.00 2.54
N PRO A 33 19.78 -11.29 3.27
CA PRO A 33 19.71 -9.83 3.19
C PRO A 33 20.85 -9.18 3.97
N GLN A 34 21.24 -7.97 3.55
CA GLN A 34 22.17 -7.12 4.28
C GLN A 34 21.45 -5.85 4.74
N ASP A 35 21.41 -5.62 6.05
CA ASP A 35 20.73 -4.46 6.60
C ASP A 35 21.47 -3.15 6.26
N LEU A 36 20.76 -2.20 5.66
CA LEU A 36 21.27 -0.89 5.27
C LEU A 36 21.33 0.13 6.42
N SER A 37 20.89 -0.23 7.63
CA SER A 37 20.81 0.69 8.79
C SER A 37 22.15 1.32 9.15
N SER A 38 23.26 0.57 9.01
CA SER A 38 24.60 1.09 9.26
C SER A 38 25.01 2.20 8.29
N LYS A 39 24.59 2.13 7.02
CA LYS A 39 24.89 3.15 6.00
C LYS A 39 24.19 4.48 6.29
N VAL A 40 23.00 4.41 6.88
CA VAL A 40 22.24 5.61 7.26
C VAL A 40 22.71 6.16 8.60
N ALA A 41 22.98 5.28 9.58
CA ALA A 41 23.55 5.69 10.87
C ALA A 41 24.91 6.38 10.72
N GLY A 42 25.71 5.97 9.74
CA GLY A 42 26.99 6.63 9.40
C GLY A 42 26.85 7.98 8.68
N GLY A 43 25.63 8.46 8.42
CA GLY A 43 25.38 9.76 7.78
C GLY A 43 25.79 9.84 6.31
N ALA A 44 26.18 8.72 5.68
CA ALA A 44 26.56 8.69 4.26
C ALA A 44 25.33 8.70 3.34
N TYR A 45 24.20 8.20 3.83
CA TYR A 45 22.95 8.07 3.11
C TYR A 45 21.77 8.59 3.92
N GLU A 46 20.76 9.09 3.22
CA GLU A 46 19.47 9.49 3.76
C GLU A 46 18.34 8.90 2.92
N ALA A 47 17.10 8.99 3.44
CA ALA A 47 15.93 8.48 2.75
C ALA A 47 15.66 9.22 1.43
N ARG A 48 15.56 8.47 0.33
CA ARG A 48 15.10 8.97 -0.98
C ARG A 48 13.58 8.99 -1.10
N VAL A 49 12.91 8.17 -0.31
CA VAL A 49 11.45 8.06 -0.30
C VAL A 49 10.93 8.19 1.12
N ASP A 50 9.69 8.62 1.23
CA ASP A 50 8.96 8.74 2.50
C ASP A 50 8.06 7.51 2.69
N ASN A 51 7.64 6.87 1.59
CA ASN A 51 6.74 5.72 1.60
C ASN A 51 7.13 4.66 0.56
N PHE A 52 6.65 3.45 0.78
CA PHE A 52 6.66 2.42 -0.25
C PHE A 52 5.42 1.54 -0.22
N LEU A 53 5.07 1.03 -1.39
CA LEU A 53 4.02 0.04 -1.56
C LEU A 53 4.55 -1.10 -2.42
N LEU A 54 4.46 -2.32 -1.90
CA LEU A 54 4.72 -3.53 -2.65
C LEU A 54 3.40 -3.99 -3.29
N ILE A 55 3.39 -4.22 -4.60
CA ILE A 55 2.35 -4.98 -5.29
C ILE A 55 2.97 -6.33 -5.66
N VAL A 56 2.44 -7.42 -5.13
CA VAL A 56 2.92 -8.77 -5.43
C VAL A 56 1.86 -9.55 -6.19
N ASP A 57 2.26 -10.06 -7.35
CA ASP A 57 1.47 -10.94 -8.18
C ASP A 57 1.39 -12.33 -7.56
N VAL A 58 0.16 -12.79 -7.33
CA VAL A 58 -0.15 -14.13 -6.79
C VAL A 58 -1.19 -14.81 -7.69
N SER A 59 -1.18 -14.45 -8.98
CA SER A 59 -2.00 -15.08 -10.02
C SER A 59 -1.51 -16.49 -10.40
N SER A 60 -2.32 -17.26 -11.12
CA SER A 60 -1.95 -18.64 -11.50
C SER A 60 -0.69 -18.74 -12.36
N SER A 61 -0.32 -17.72 -13.14
CA SER A 61 0.92 -17.72 -13.94
C SER A 61 2.17 -17.73 -13.04
N MET A 62 2.06 -17.23 -11.82
CA MET A 62 3.16 -17.20 -10.85
C MET A 62 3.49 -18.58 -10.25
N ALA A 63 2.61 -19.59 -10.43
CA ALA A 63 2.90 -20.97 -10.04
C ALA A 63 3.90 -21.68 -10.98
N ARG A 64 4.20 -21.09 -12.14
CA ARG A 64 5.06 -21.72 -13.14
C ARG A 64 6.52 -21.80 -12.65
N PRO A 65 7.27 -22.84 -13.07
CA PRO A 65 8.71 -22.92 -12.82
C PRO A 65 9.45 -21.70 -13.34
N TYR A 66 10.55 -21.35 -12.68
CA TYR A 66 11.43 -20.27 -13.06
C TYR A 66 12.90 -20.71 -13.04
N ALA A 67 13.84 -19.77 -13.17
CA ALA A 67 15.28 -20.05 -13.12
C ALA A 67 15.68 -20.82 -11.85
N VAL A 68 14.99 -20.52 -10.74
CA VAL A 68 15.02 -21.24 -9.46
C VAL A 68 13.61 -21.26 -8.89
N GLY A 69 13.19 -22.40 -8.33
CA GLY A 69 11.84 -22.61 -7.81
C GLY A 69 10.74 -22.20 -8.80
N SER A 70 9.67 -21.63 -8.27
CA SER A 70 8.58 -20.98 -8.99
C SER A 70 8.73 -19.47 -9.01
N ARG A 71 8.02 -18.80 -9.94
CA ARG A 71 7.97 -17.33 -10.01
C ARG A 71 7.44 -16.73 -8.70
N HIS A 72 6.45 -17.37 -8.07
CA HIS A 72 5.91 -16.94 -6.79
C HIS A 72 6.93 -17.01 -5.65
N GLU A 73 7.65 -18.13 -5.51
CA GLU A 73 8.69 -18.28 -4.48
C GLU A 73 9.78 -17.21 -4.63
N VAL A 74 10.20 -16.92 -5.87
CA VAL A 74 11.17 -15.86 -6.15
C VAL A 74 10.61 -14.48 -5.84
N ALA A 75 9.37 -14.17 -6.24
CA ALA A 75 8.72 -12.90 -5.94
C ALA A 75 8.59 -12.66 -4.43
N GLN A 76 8.07 -13.64 -3.70
CA GLN A 76 7.93 -13.60 -2.24
C GLN A 76 9.29 -13.48 -1.56
N GLY A 77 10.27 -14.29 -1.96
CA GLY A 77 11.61 -14.30 -1.38
C GLY A 77 12.35 -12.98 -1.60
N LEU A 78 12.27 -12.38 -2.79
CA LEU A 78 12.86 -11.07 -3.07
C LEU A 78 12.14 -9.94 -2.31
N ALA A 79 10.81 -9.98 -2.19
CA ALA A 79 10.06 -9.01 -1.38
C ALA A 79 10.42 -9.10 0.11
N THR A 80 10.59 -10.32 0.64
CA THR A 80 11.05 -10.57 2.02
C THR A 80 12.47 -10.09 2.22
N GLY A 81 13.41 -10.47 1.34
CA GLY A 81 14.79 -10.03 1.41
C GLY A 81 14.91 -8.50 1.30
N LEU A 82 14.09 -7.87 0.45
CA LEU A 82 14.02 -6.41 0.36
C LEU A 82 13.57 -5.82 1.70
N ASN A 83 12.45 -6.28 2.27
CA ASN A 83 11.95 -5.83 3.57
C ASN A 83 12.99 -5.95 4.69
N GLU A 84 13.76 -7.04 4.72
CA GLU A 84 14.82 -7.26 5.70
C GLU A 84 16.05 -6.39 5.47
N THR A 85 16.34 -6.06 4.21
CA THR A 85 17.41 -5.12 3.82
C THR A 85 17.10 -3.72 4.38
N LEU A 86 15.81 -3.31 4.43
CA LEU A 86 15.30 -2.05 5.02
C LEU A 86 16.22 -0.86 4.80
N PRO A 87 16.36 0.23 5.58
CA PRO A 87 16.36 0.38 7.03
C PRO A 87 15.05 0.88 7.67
N GLU A 88 15.00 1.05 9.00
CA GLU A 88 13.83 1.59 9.71
C GLU A 88 13.88 3.12 9.84
N LEU A 89 13.52 3.84 8.77
CA LEU A 89 13.59 5.32 8.71
C LEU A 89 12.23 6.02 8.89
N GLY A 90 11.29 5.38 9.59
CA GLY A 90 9.96 5.94 9.85
C GLY A 90 9.03 5.99 8.62
N TRP A 91 9.38 5.31 7.53
CA TRP A 91 8.59 5.26 6.30
C TRP A 91 7.18 4.72 6.52
N SER A 92 6.22 5.11 5.68
CA SER A 92 4.98 4.34 5.55
C SER A 92 5.21 3.15 4.61
N GLY A 93 4.70 1.98 4.98
CA GLY A 93 4.82 0.76 4.19
C GLY A 93 3.47 0.12 3.90
N GLY A 94 3.31 -0.41 2.69
CA GLY A 94 2.14 -1.19 2.28
C GLY A 94 2.50 -2.45 1.51
N LEU A 95 1.64 -3.47 1.57
CA LEU A 95 1.70 -4.64 0.69
C LEU A 95 0.29 -4.97 0.19
N ARG A 96 0.15 -4.91 -1.13
CA ARG A 96 -1.03 -5.32 -1.88
C ARG A 96 -0.71 -6.56 -2.69
N ILE A 97 -1.64 -7.50 -2.70
CA ILE A 97 -1.57 -8.69 -3.57
C ILE A 97 -2.71 -8.67 -4.58
N PHE A 98 -2.53 -9.35 -5.71
CA PHE A 98 -3.60 -9.56 -6.68
C PHE A 98 -3.52 -10.94 -7.31
N GLY A 99 -4.67 -11.40 -7.83
CA GLY A 99 -4.81 -12.67 -8.53
C GLY A 99 -5.47 -13.83 -7.77
N PRO A 100 -5.14 -14.14 -6.50
CA PRO A 100 -5.61 -15.36 -5.86
C PRO A 100 -7.13 -15.31 -5.67
N HIS A 101 -7.75 -16.49 -5.47
CA HIS A 101 -9.16 -16.54 -5.12
C HIS A 101 -9.38 -15.99 -3.71
N PHE A 102 -9.91 -14.77 -3.63
CA PHE A 102 -10.35 -14.17 -2.38
C PHE A 102 -11.70 -14.77 -1.94
N LYS A 103 -12.00 -14.68 -0.64
CA LYS A 103 -13.27 -15.18 -0.08
C LYS A 103 -14.49 -14.50 -0.70
N ASP A 104 -14.37 -13.22 -1.05
CA ASP A 104 -15.34 -12.55 -1.92
C ASP A 104 -14.89 -12.73 -3.38
N PRO A 105 -15.66 -13.42 -4.24
CA PRO A 105 -15.29 -13.63 -5.63
C PRO A 105 -15.21 -12.33 -6.46
N ARG A 106 -15.71 -11.21 -5.93
CA ARG A 106 -15.59 -9.88 -6.54
C ARG A 106 -14.29 -9.17 -6.14
N GLU A 107 -13.64 -9.62 -5.07
CA GLU A 107 -12.33 -9.11 -4.68
C GLU A 107 -11.27 -9.74 -5.58
N ARG A 108 -10.52 -8.89 -6.29
CA ARG A 108 -9.50 -9.30 -7.28
C ARG A 108 -8.08 -8.89 -6.86
N THR A 109 -8.00 -8.08 -5.80
CA THR A 109 -6.78 -7.54 -5.20
C THR A 109 -7.08 -7.06 -3.79
N ARG A 110 -6.12 -7.19 -2.88
CA ARG A 110 -6.28 -6.78 -1.48
C ARG A 110 -5.02 -6.16 -0.90
N LEU A 111 -5.18 -5.09 -0.14
CA LEU A 111 -4.14 -4.56 0.75
C LEU A 111 -4.10 -5.45 2.00
N ILE A 112 -3.03 -6.20 2.18
CA ILE A 112 -2.87 -7.15 3.28
C ILE A 112 -1.97 -6.63 4.40
N TYR A 113 -1.29 -5.52 4.16
CA TYR A 113 -0.51 -4.80 5.17
C TYR A 113 -0.50 -3.31 4.82
N ALA A 114 -0.64 -2.47 5.84
CA ALA A 114 -0.41 -1.02 5.76
C ALA A 114 -0.08 -0.47 7.15
N LYS A 115 1.10 0.14 7.29
CA LYS A 115 1.56 0.73 8.57
C LYS A 115 2.35 2.00 8.34
N SER A 116 2.22 2.93 9.28
CA SER A 116 2.97 4.18 9.38
C SER A 116 3.30 4.42 10.86
N PRO A 117 4.56 4.25 11.30
CA PRO A 117 5.70 3.80 10.51
C PRO A 117 5.59 2.29 10.16
N HIS A 118 6.31 1.90 9.11
CA HIS A 118 6.51 0.53 8.69
C HIS A 118 7.20 -0.29 9.78
N SER A 119 6.71 -1.51 9.97
CA SER A 119 7.30 -2.56 10.81
C SER A 119 7.78 -3.70 9.93
N ARG A 120 9.09 -4.01 9.96
CA ARG A 120 9.68 -5.12 9.20
C ARG A 120 9.07 -6.46 9.60
N THR A 121 8.86 -6.68 10.90
CA THR A 121 8.30 -7.92 11.44
C THR A 121 6.88 -8.17 10.97
N GLU A 122 6.02 -7.15 11.05
CA GLU A 122 4.63 -7.29 10.62
C GLU A 122 4.51 -7.46 9.09
N MET A 123 5.38 -6.80 8.32
CA MET A 123 5.45 -6.98 6.86
C MET A 123 5.94 -8.38 6.49
N ALA A 124 6.98 -8.88 7.17
CA ALA A 124 7.47 -10.24 6.97
C ALA A 124 6.36 -11.26 7.24
N ALA A 125 5.58 -11.07 8.31
CA ALA A 125 4.41 -11.90 8.60
C ALA A 125 3.36 -11.85 7.48
N ALA A 126 3.08 -10.67 6.93
CA ALA A 126 2.14 -10.51 5.82
C ALA A 126 2.65 -11.16 4.52
N LEU A 127 3.94 -11.03 4.22
CA LEU A 127 4.59 -11.69 3.08
C LEU A 127 4.55 -13.21 3.23
N MET A 128 4.87 -13.77 4.39
CA MET A 128 4.80 -15.21 4.65
C MET A 128 3.37 -15.76 4.56
N ALA A 129 2.36 -14.96 4.92
CA ALA A 129 0.95 -15.35 4.89
C ALA A 129 0.28 -15.19 3.51
N MET A 130 1.04 -14.85 2.45
CA MET A 130 0.48 -14.79 1.10
C MET A 130 -0.08 -16.15 0.67
N PRO A 131 -1.25 -16.18 0.00
CA PRO A 131 -1.84 -17.44 -0.45
C PRO A 131 -1.02 -18.06 -1.58
N ALA A 132 -1.27 -19.33 -1.86
CA ALA A 132 -0.71 -19.98 -3.04
C ALA A 132 -1.22 -19.31 -4.35
N PRO A 133 -0.42 -19.32 -5.43
CA PRO A 133 -0.79 -18.63 -6.67
C PRO A 133 -1.99 -19.27 -7.36
N GLN A 134 -3.02 -18.47 -7.65
CA GLN A 134 -4.28 -18.93 -8.25
C GLN A 134 -4.97 -17.78 -9.00
N GLY A 135 -5.99 -18.08 -9.80
CA GLY A 135 -6.83 -17.06 -10.43
C GLY A 135 -6.17 -16.30 -11.59
N THR A 136 -6.74 -15.14 -11.91
CA THR A 136 -6.39 -14.28 -13.06
C THR A 136 -5.33 -13.24 -12.68
N SER A 137 -4.86 -12.43 -13.63
CA SER A 137 -3.79 -11.43 -13.40
C SER A 137 -4.28 -9.97 -13.56
N PRO A 138 -5.15 -9.48 -12.66
CA PRO A 138 -5.78 -8.16 -12.75
C PRO A 138 -4.88 -7.00 -12.29
N LEU A 139 -3.68 -6.88 -12.87
CA LEU A 139 -2.70 -5.85 -12.49
C LEU A 139 -3.27 -4.43 -12.63
N ALA A 140 -4.06 -4.14 -13.67
CA ALA A 140 -4.72 -2.85 -13.84
C ALA A 140 -5.61 -2.49 -12.63
N THR A 141 -6.38 -3.47 -12.13
CA THR A 141 -7.20 -3.29 -10.93
C THR A 141 -6.33 -3.07 -9.69
N ALA A 142 -5.25 -3.83 -9.54
CA ALA A 142 -4.30 -3.68 -8.44
C ALA A 142 -3.67 -2.29 -8.41
N MET A 143 -3.27 -1.75 -9.57
CA MET A 143 -2.69 -0.40 -9.68
C MET A 143 -3.70 0.70 -9.34
N ARG A 144 -4.94 0.60 -9.83
CA ARG A 144 -6.00 1.58 -9.46
C ARG A 144 -6.26 1.58 -7.96
N ARG A 145 -6.33 0.39 -7.35
CA ARG A 145 -6.52 0.25 -5.90
C ARG A 145 -5.31 0.66 -5.08
N ALA A 146 -4.10 0.44 -5.59
CA ALA A 146 -2.88 0.99 -5.01
C ALA A 146 -2.95 2.51 -4.93
N GLY A 147 -3.50 3.17 -5.96
CA GLY A 147 -3.75 4.61 -5.89
C GLY A 147 -4.64 5.02 -4.71
N ASP A 148 -5.63 4.21 -4.34
CA ASP A 148 -6.51 4.46 -3.18
C ASP A 148 -5.75 4.26 -1.86
N ASP A 149 -4.88 3.26 -1.79
CA ASP A 149 -4.05 3.00 -0.61
C ASP A 149 -3.05 4.13 -0.36
N LEU A 150 -2.46 4.67 -1.44
CA LEU A 150 -1.44 5.71 -1.39
C LEU A 150 -1.98 7.09 -0.99
N ILE A 151 -3.30 7.32 -1.00
CA ILE A 151 -3.90 8.60 -0.56
C ILE A 151 -3.43 8.97 0.86
N ASN A 152 -3.20 7.97 1.72
CA ASN A 152 -2.81 8.17 3.11
C ASN A 152 -1.29 8.19 3.34
N PHE A 153 -0.48 8.10 2.28
CA PHE A 153 0.98 8.06 2.33
C PHE A 153 1.55 9.31 1.63
N PRO A 154 1.59 10.47 2.33
CA PRO A 154 2.09 11.72 1.76
C PRO A 154 3.61 11.66 1.55
N GLY A 155 4.10 12.31 0.49
CA GLY A 155 5.52 12.38 0.16
C GLY A 155 5.94 11.47 -0.99
N ARG A 156 7.25 11.34 -1.18
CA ARG A 156 7.86 10.56 -2.26
C ARG A 156 7.62 9.08 -2.02
N THR A 157 7.05 8.40 -2.99
CA THR A 157 6.64 7.00 -2.87
C THR A 157 7.36 6.14 -3.89
N ALA A 158 7.92 5.02 -3.42
CA ALA A 158 8.35 3.92 -4.28
C ALA A 158 7.24 2.87 -4.40
N LEU A 159 6.76 2.63 -5.62
CA LEU A 159 5.86 1.50 -5.92
C LEU A 159 6.67 0.37 -6.55
N ILE A 160 6.78 -0.76 -5.85
CA ILE A 160 7.53 -1.92 -6.32
C ILE A 160 6.53 -2.97 -6.75
N ILE A 161 6.62 -3.45 -8.00
CA ILE A 161 5.68 -4.43 -8.55
C ILE A 161 6.43 -5.74 -8.85
N PHE A 162 6.16 -6.81 -8.12
CA PHE A 162 6.71 -8.14 -8.40
C PHE A 162 5.71 -8.91 -9.27
N SER A 163 6.00 -9.10 -10.55
CA SER A 163 5.09 -9.79 -11.50
C SER A 163 5.87 -10.37 -12.69
N ASP A 164 5.30 -11.38 -13.32
CA ASP A 164 5.80 -11.94 -14.59
C ASP A 164 5.27 -11.18 -15.82
N GLY A 165 4.46 -10.14 -15.62
CA GLY A 165 3.90 -9.31 -16.68
C GLY A 165 2.82 -10.00 -17.53
N GLU A 166 2.38 -11.20 -17.16
CA GLU A 166 1.19 -11.80 -17.76
C GLU A 166 -0.05 -11.13 -17.15
N VAL A 167 -0.86 -10.49 -17.99
CA VAL A 167 -2.01 -9.69 -17.55
C VAL A 167 -3.23 -9.97 -18.42
N GLU A 168 -4.41 -9.60 -17.91
CA GLU A 168 -5.66 -9.75 -18.66
C GLU A 168 -5.75 -8.80 -19.87
N SER A 169 -5.25 -7.58 -19.70
CA SER A 169 -5.26 -6.54 -20.73
C SER A 169 -4.08 -5.59 -20.54
N ALA A 170 -3.14 -5.61 -21.49
CA ALA A 170 -1.99 -4.71 -21.50
C ALA A 170 -2.43 -3.24 -21.60
N THR A 171 -3.44 -2.94 -22.41
CA THR A 171 -3.99 -1.59 -22.57
C THR A 171 -4.54 -1.05 -21.25
N GLU A 172 -5.35 -1.84 -20.54
CA GLU A 172 -5.92 -1.40 -19.26
C GLU A 172 -4.85 -1.17 -18.19
N VAL A 173 -3.75 -1.93 -18.23
CA VAL A 173 -2.61 -1.73 -17.32
C VAL A 173 -1.91 -0.41 -17.62
N LEU A 174 -1.70 -0.08 -18.90
CA LEU A 174 -1.09 1.20 -19.30
C LEU A 174 -2.01 2.39 -19.00
N ASP A 175 -3.33 2.23 -19.11
CA ASP A 175 -4.30 3.24 -18.72
C ASP A 175 -4.31 3.43 -17.19
N ALA A 176 -4.32 2.34 -16.42
CA ALA A 176 -4.22 2.40 -14.96
C ALA A 176 -2.90 3.05 -14.50
N ALA A 177 -1.80 2.83 -15.20
CA ALA A 177 -0.53 3.49 -14.95
C ALA A 177 -0.62 5.01 -15.20
N ALA A 178 -1.26 5.44 -16.29
CA ALA A 178 -1.48 6.85 -16.59
C ALA A 178 -2.41 7.53 -15.56
N GLU A 179 -3.50 6.86 -15.17
CA GLU A 179 -4.40 7.31 -14.10
C GLU A 179 -3.64 7.48 -12.78
N LEU A 180 -2.81 6.50 -12.43
CA LEU A 180 -2.03 6.53 -11.19
C LEU A 180 -0.99 7.65 -11.18
N TYR A 181 -0.30 7.89 -12.30
CA TYR A 181 0.60 9.03 -12.45
C TYR A 181 -0.15 10.37 -12.27
N GLY A 182 -1.33 10.51 -12.89
CA GLY A 182 -2.15 11.72 -12.76
C GLY A 182 -2.60 12.03 -11.33
N ARG A 183 -2.72 11.01 -10.47
CA ARG A 183 -3.05 11.16 -9.04
C ARG A 183 -1.86 11.62 -8.19
N PHE A 184 -0.63 11.28 -8.59
CA PHE A 184 0.58 11.52 -7.81
C PHE A 184 1.74 12.07 -8.67
N PRO A 185 1.54 13.20 -9.38
CA PRO A 185 2.54 13.72 -10.31
C PRO A 185 3.84 14.08 -9.58
N GLY A 186 4.97 13.54 -10.02
CA GLY A 186 6.30 13.81 -9.47
C GLY A 186 6.62 13.17 -8.12
N ASN A 187 5.62 12.60 -7.43
CA ASN A 187 5.78 12.00 -6.10
C ASN A 187 5.78 10.46 -6.12
N LEU A 188 5.59 9.83 -7.27
CA LEU A 188 5.51 8.38 -7.41
C LEU A 188 6.51 7.87 -8.45
N CYS A 189 7.44 7.03 -8.01
CA CYS A 189 8.35 6.27 -8.88
C CYS A 189 7.98 4.79 -8.88
N VAL A 190 8.05 4.14 -10.04
CA VAL A 190 7.61 2.74 -10.20
C VAL A 190 8.79 1.84 -10.55
N TYR A 191 8.95 0.76 -9.79
CA TYR A 191 10.09 -0.15 -9.88
C TYR A 191 9.61 -1.60 -10.04
N PRO A 192 9.19 -2.03 -11.23
CA PRO A 192 8.79 -3.41 -11.43
C PRO A 192 9.99 -4.36 -11.32
N VAL A 193 9.83 -5.43 -10.56
CA VAL A 193 10.69 -6.60 -10.55
C VAL A 193 10.04 -7.67 -11.43
N PHE A 194 10.58 -7.85 -12.63
CA PHE A 194 10.11 -8.81 -13.61
C PHE A 194 10.54 -10.23 -13.24
N VAL A 195 9.57 -11.07 -12.87
CA VAL A 195 9.75 -12.47 -12.48
C VAL A 195 9.20 -13.41 -13.56
N GLY A 196 9.66 -13.22 -14.79
CA GLY A 196 9.18 -13.95 -15.95
C GLY A 196 10.24 -14.09 -17.04
N ASP A 197 9.84 -14.72 -18.13
CA ASP A 197 10.66 -15.00 -19.32
C ASP A 197 10.04 -14.42 -20.60
N SER A 198 8.79 -13.98 -20.55
CA SER A 198 8.07 -13.48 -21.71
C SER A 198 8.55 -12.09 -22.13
N LYS A 199 8.86 -11.93 -23.43
CA LYS A 199 9.18 -10.61 -24.00
C LYS A 199 8.02 -9.63 -23.84
N ALA A 200 6.78 -10.10 -24.05
CA ALA A 200 5.58 -9.29 -23.93
C ALA A 200 5.37 -8.75 -22.51
N GLY A 201 5.55 -9.59 -21.48
CA GLY A 201 5.43 -9.18 -20.08
C GLY A 201 6.49 -8.16 -19.69
N LEU A 202 7.73 -8.34 -20.14
CA LEU A 202 8.79 -7.34 -19.95
C LEU A 202 8.44 -6.00 -20.63
N THR A 203 8.07 -6.03 -21.90
CA THR A 203 7.70 -4.82 -22.66
C THR A 203 6.51 -4.10 -22.03
N LEU A 204 5.55 -4.83 -21.46
CA LEU A 204 4.45 -4.22 -20.72
C LEU A 204 4.94 -3.47 -19.48
N LEU A 205 5.78 -4.10 -18.64
CA LEU A 205 6.29 -3.46 -17.43
C LEU A 205 7.20 -2.26 -17.75
N GLU A 206 7.96 -2.32 -18.83
CA GLU A 206 8.71 -1.17 -19.37
C GLU A 206 7.74 -0.06 -19.81
N GLY A 207 6.65 -0.40 -20.48
CA GLY A 207 5.58 0.53 -20.87
C GLY A 207 4.90 1.18 -19.66
N VAL A 208 4.70 0.44 -18.57
CA VAL A 208 4.21 0.98 -17.29
C VAL A 208 5.19 2.03 -16.75
N VAL A 209 6.48 1.70 -16.66
CA VAL A 209 7.51 2.65 -16.20
C VAL A 209 7.56 3.89 -17.09
N GLY A 210 7.38 3.74 -18.40
CA GLY A 210 7.33 4.86 -19.35
C GLY A 210 6.18 5.86 -19.13
N LYS A 211 5.20 5.55 -18.27
CA LYS A 211 4.16 6.51 -17.85
C LYS A 211 4.59 7.42 -16.70
N PHE A 212 5.65 7.08 -15.98
CA PHE A 212 6.12 7.80 -14.80
C PHE A 212 7.40 8.58 -15.11
N SER A 213 7.64 9.66 -14.35
CA SER A 213 8.86 10.47 -14.47
C SER A 213 10.12 9.80 -13.94
N CYS A 214 9.96 8.71 -13.18
CA CYS A 214 11.05 7.98 -12.54
C CYS A 214 10.65 6.52 -12.32
N GLY A 215 11.64 5.63 -12.41
CA GLY A 215 11.42 4.20 -12.31
C GLY A 215 12.38 3.42 -13.20
N PHE A 216 12.42 2.11 -13.02
CA PHE A 216 13.11 1.19 -13.93
C PHE A 216 12.61 -0.24 -13.68
N VAL A 217 12.64 -1.07 -14.71
CA VAL A 217 12.39 -2.51 -14.56
C VAL A 217 13.69 -3.20 -14.18
N THR A 218 13.61 -4.18 -13.26
CA THR A 218 14.72 -5.05 -12.87
C THR A 218 14.31 -6.50 -13.09
N ARG A 219 15.15 -7.34 -13.70
CA ARG A 219 14.85 -8.77 -13.76
C ARG A 219 15.14 -9.40 -12.41
N ALA A 220 14.28 -10.30 -11.96
CA ALA A 220 14.47 -10.99 -10.69
C ALA A 220 15.84 -11.69 -10.62
N THR A 221 16.29 -12.28 -11.73
CA THR A 221 17.60 -12.96 -11.86
C THR A 221 18.79 -12.06 -11.56
N ASP A 222 18.64 -10.75 -11.75
CA ASP A 222 19.73 -9.79 -11.59
C ASP A 222 19.91 -9.40 -10.11
N ILE A 223 18.97 -9.77 -9.24
CA ILE A 223 18.95 -9.42 -7.81
C ILE A 223 18.80 -10.65 -6.88
N LEU A 224 19.12 -11.85 -7.37
CA LEU A 224 19.12 -13.09 -6.56
C LEU A 224 20.34 -13.25 -5.64
N SER A 225 21.24 -12.25 -5.59
CA SER A 225 22.39 -12.25 -4.68
C SER A 225 22.23 -11.16 -3.62
N SER A 226 22.86 -11.39 -2.46
CA SER A 226 22.86 -10.46 -1.33
C SER A 226 23.35 -9.06 -1.73
N GLU A 227 24.47 -9.00 -2.47
CA GLU A 227 25.05 -7.75 -2.96
C GLU A 227 24.13 -7.03 -3.94
N ALA A 228 23.56 -7.74 -4.91
CA ALA A 228 22.71 -7.14 -5.92
C ALA A 228 21.37 -6.64 -5.36
N LEU A 229 20.75 -7.39 -4.45
CA LEU A 229 19.53 -6.95 -3.76
C LEU A 229 19.80 -5.70 -2.90
N THR A 230 20.95 -5.65 -2.23
CA THR A 230 21.39 -4.49 -1.45
C THR A 230 21.63 -3.27 -2.33
N ALA A 231 22.24 -3.46 -3.51
CA ALA A 231 22.44 -2.39 -4.49
C ALA A 231 21.10 -1.86 -5.04
N TYR A 232 20.16 -2.77 -5.33
CA TYR A 232 18.80 -2.42 -5.73
C TYR A 232 18.08 -1.60 -4.64
N ALA A 233 18.08 -2.09 -3.40
CA ALA A 233 17.46 -1.41 -2.26
C ALA A 233 18.09 -0.02 -2.04
N THR A 234 19.42 0.08 -2.06
CA THR A 234 20.12 1.37 -1.95
C THR A 234 19.67 2.33 -3.05
N LYS A 235 19.60 1.89 -4.31
CA LYS A 235 19.23 2.72 -5.46
C LYS A 235 17.79 3.24 -5.39
N VAL A 236 16.86 2.40 -4.94
CA VAL A 236 15.42 2.71 -4.87
C VAL A 236 15.10 3.59 -3.66
N PHE A 237 15.64 3.25 -2.49
CA PHE A 237 15.18 3.80 -1.21
C PHE A 237 16.09 4.86 -0.61
N LEU A 238 17.36 4.92 -1.02
CA LEU A 238 18.35 5.81 -0.42
C LEU A 238 18.94 6.77 -1.45
N GLN A 239 19.44 7.90 -0.94
CA GLN A 239 20.25 8.85 -1.67
C GLN A 239 21.46 9.22 -0.82
N LYS A 240 22.56 9.69 -1.44
CA LYS A 240 23.68 10.20 -0.66
C LYS A 240 23.20 11.37 0.18
N ALA A 241 23.54 11.36 1.47
CA ALA A 241 23.22 12.47 2.35
C ALA A 241 23.89 13.74 1.80
N GLN A 242 23.10 14.80 1.66
CA GLN A 242 23.67 16.08 1.29
C GLN A 242 24.55 16.55 2.46
N PRO A 243 25.79 17.03 2.22
CA PRO A 243 26.60 17.54 3.31
C PRO A 243 25.77 18.59 4.04
N ALA A 244 25.61 18.40 5.36
CA ALA A 244 24.90 19.36 6.19
C ALA A 244 25.41 20.75 5.80
N LYS A 245 24.51 21.63 5.34
CA LYS A 245 24.88 23.04 5.19
C LYS A 245 25.56 23.42 6.50
N ALA A 246 26.82 23.81 6.42
CA ALA A 246 27.59 24.18 7.59
C ALA A 246 26.71 25.12 8.43
N PRO A 247 26.63 24.92 9.76
CA PRO A 247 25.99 25.90 10.63
C PRO A 247 26.50 27.27 10.19
N PRO A 248 25.63 28.27 9.95
CA PRO A 248 26.09 29.59 9.58
C PRO A 248 27.17 29.99 10.58
N VAL A 249 28.37 30.28 10.06
CA VAL A 249 29.53 30.64 10.86
C VAL A 249 29.10 31.77 11.78
N VAL A 250 29.11 31.49 13.09
CA VAL A 250 28.80 32.48 14.11
C VAL A 250 29.91 33.52 14.06
N VAL A 251 29.60 34.70 13.52
CA VAL A 251 30.41 35.90 13.66
C VAL A 251 29.76 36.73 14.76
N GLU A 252 30.39 36.85 15.93
CA GLU A 252 30.00 37.80 16.98
C GLU A 252 30.46 39.24 16.61
N PRO A 253 29.91 40.33 17.21
CA PRO A 253 28.49 40.71 17.17
C PRO A 253 28.35 42.21 16.78
N VAL A 254 27.39 42.57 15.93
CA VAL A 254 26.95 43.97 15.79
C VAL A 254 25.48 44.07 16.14
N ALA A 255 25.22 44.80 17.22
CA ALA A 255 23.96 45.39 17.67
C ALA A 255 22.67 44.62 17.33
N VAL A 256 22.22 43.85 18.32
CA VAL A 256 20.93 43.17 18.36
C VAL A 256 19.79 44.16 18.05
N LYS A 257 19.16 43.96 16.89
CA LYS A 257 17.76 44.34 16.63
C LYS A 257 16.89 43.25 17.28
N PRO A 258 15.72 43.54 17.86
CA PRO A 258 15.02 42.59 18.72
C PRO A 258 14.71 41.31 17.96
N GLU A 259 15.26 40.20 18.44
CA GLU A 259 14.97 38.87 17.93
C GLU A 259 13.51 38.56 18.23
N VAL A 260 12.70 38.48 17.17
CA VAL A 260 11.32 38.01 17.27
C VAL A 260 11.41 36.55 17.68
N LYS A 261 11.03 36.24 18.93
CA LYS A 261 10.79 34.87 19.39
C LYS A 261 9.88 34.19 18.37
N GLN A 262 10.42 33.29 17.55
CA GLN A 262 9.61 32.53 16.63
C GLN A 262 8.75 31.57 17.45
N GLU A 263 7.45 31.85 17.47
CA GLU A 263 6.47 30.97 18.09
C GLU A 263 6.47 29.63 17.34
N PRO A 264 6.30 28.50 18.06
CA PRO A 264 6.23 27.20 17.42
C PRO A 264 5.11 27.18 16.38
N VAL A 265 5.48 26.91 15.12
CA VAL A 265 4.52 26.72 14.03
C VAL A 265 3.90 25.35 14.21
N PHE A 266 2.59 25.30 14.44
CA PHE A 266 1.82 24.06 14.48
C PHE A 266 1.06 23.88 13.17
N ARG A 267 1.12 22.68 12.58
CA ARG A 267 0.26 22.30 11.46
C ARG A 267 -0.91 21.45 11.94
N THR A 268 -2.11 21.73 11.42
CA THR A 268 -3.30 20.91 11.65
C THR A 268 -3.36 19.74 10.66
N GLU A 269 -3.39 18.51 11.18
CA GLU A 269 -3.70 17.32 10.39
C GLU A 269 -5.10 16.80 10.68
N THR A 270 -5.83 16.40 9.64
CA THR A 270 -7.24 15.97 9.71
C THR A 270 -7.35 14.46 9.49
N ARG A 271 -7.91 13.72 10.46
CA ARG A 271 -8.23 12.28 10.29
C ARG A 271 -9.72 12.02 10.44
N ASN A 272 -10.30 11.18 9.58
CA ASN A 272 -11.73 10.87 9.56
C ASN A 272 -12.02 9.47 10.12
N LEU A 273 -12.84 9.37 11.17
CA LEU A 273 -13.47 8.14 11.62
C LEU A 273 -14.94 8.14 11.22
N LYS A 274 -15.41 7.10 10.53
CA LYS A 274 -16.81 6.98 10.13
C LYS A 274 -17.58 6.04 11.04
N ILE A 275 -18.65 6.54 11.65
CA ILE A 275 -19.58 5.79 12.51
C ILE A 275 -20.98 5.81 11.89
N ASN A 276 -21.63 4.65 11.80
CA ASN A 276 -22.97 4.53 11.19
C ASN A 276 -24.09 4.44 12.24
N PHE A 277 -25.23 5.08 11.95
CA PHE A 277 -26.40 5.07 12.83
C PHE A 277 -27.62 4.45 12.15
N ALA A 278 -28.57 3.96 12.96
CA ALA A 278 -29.88 3.55 12.46
C ALA A 278 -30.65 4.73 11.87
N PHE A 279 -31.63 4.43 11.02
CA PHE A 279 -32.62 5.42 10.63
C PHE A 279 -33.28 6.02 11.88
N ASP A 280 -33.35 7.35 11.92
CA ASP A 280 -33.89 8.13 13.04
C ASP A 280 -33.40 7.75 14.46
N CYS A 281 -32.15 7.30 14.58
CA CYS A 281 -31.56 6.96 15.87
C CYS A 281 -30.28 7.74 16.12
N ALA A 282 -30.08 8.13 17.38
CA ALA A 282 -28.86 8.76 17.89
C ALA A 282 -28.06 7.87 18.85
N LYS A 283 -28.47 6.62 19.07
CA LYS A 283 -27.77 5.68 19.95
C LYS A 283 -26.62 4.99 19.20
N VAL A 284 -25.42 5.05 19.78
CA VAL A 284 -24.26 4.26 19.31
C VAL A 284 -24.58 2.78 19.40
N ARG A 285 -24.32 2.04 18.31
CA ARG A 285 -24.63 0.61 18.20
C ARG A 285 -23.46 -0.25 18.67
N PRO A 286 -23.71 -1.46 19.21
CA PRO A 286 -22.65 -2.41 19.58
C PRO A 286 -21.61 -2.68 18.48
N GLY A 287 -22.03 -2.73 17.22
CA GLY A 287 -21.12 -2.95 16.08
C GLY A 287 -20.07 -1.84 15.90
N GLU A 288 -20.33 -0.63 16.41
CA GLU A 288 -19.43 0.53 16.29
C GLU A 288 -18.46 0.63 17.49
N HIS A 289 -18.69 -0.15 18.56
CA HIS A 289 -17.90 -0.07 19.80
C HIS A 289 -16.41 -0.36 19.55
N LYS A 290 -16.09 -1.32 18.68
CA LYS A 290 -14.70 -1.65 18.34
C LYS A 290 -13.99 -0.49 17.64
N ALA A 291 -14.66 0.18 16.70
CA ALA A 291 -14.11 1.33 15.99
C ALA A 291 -13.85 2.51 16.95
N LEU A 292 -14.78 2.76 17.88
CA LEU A 292 -14.64 3.77 18.92
C LEU A 292 -13.52 3.43 19.92
N ALA A 293 -13.35 2.15 20.26
CA ALA A 293 -12.24 1.70 21.11
C ALA A 293 -10.87 1.94 20.43
N TYR A 294 -10.72 1.53 19.16
CA TYR A 294 -9.50 1.80 18.41
C TYR A 294 -9.19 3.30 18.29
N PHE A 295 -10.22 4.11 18.07
CA PHE A 295 -10.08 5.55 18.03
C PHE A 295 -9.65 6.14 19.38
N ALA A 296 -10.24 5.69 20.49
CA ALA A 296 -9.85 6.14 21.81
C ALA A 296 -8.41 5.76 22.16
N GLU A 297 -7.97 4.55 21.82
CA GLU A 297 -6.58 4.11 21.98
C GLU A 297 -5.60 4.87 21.09
N PHE A 298 -6.03 5.29 19.88
CA PHE A 298 -5.26 6.23 19.07
C PHE A 298 -5.10 7.56 19.79
N VAL A 299 -6.20 8.19 20.23
CA VAL A 299 -6.15 9.50 20.91
C VAL A 299 -5.25 9.46 22.16
N LYS A 300 -5.31 8.39 22.96
CA LYS A 300 -4.49 8.23 24.16
C LYS A 300 -2.99 8.12 23.87
N ARG A 301 -2.61 7.51 22.74
CA ARG A 301 -1.20 7.34 22.33
C ARG A 301 -0.60 8.57 21.68
N HIS A 302 -1.42 9.57 21.36
CA HIS A 302 -1.02 10.79 20.66
C HIS A 302 -1.34 12.04 21.52
N PRO A 303 -0.55 12.32 22.59
CA PRO A 303 -0.76 13.48 23.45
C PRO A 303 -0.69 14.83 22.71
N GLU A 304 -0.05 14.87 21.54
CA GLU A 304 0.02 16.01 20.61
C GLU A 304 -1.33 16.38 19.97
N ILE A 305 -2.37 15.55 20.12
CA ILE A 305 -3.73 15.90 19.69
C ILE A 305 -4.26 17.01 20.59
N SER A 306 -4.40 18.20 20.00
CA SER A 306 -4.91 19.40 20.66
C SER A 306 -6.43 19.49 20.63
N SER A 307 -7.10 18.95 19.59
CA SER A 307 -8.56 19.04 19.44
C SER A 307 -9.15 17.94 18.55
N ILE A 308 -10.38 17.55 18.83
CA ILE A 308 -11.16 16.55 18.09
C ILE A 308 -12.53 17.17 17.80
N GLU A 309 -12.95 17.19 16.55
CA GLU A 309 -14.32 17.54 16.15
C GLU A 309 -15.10 16.27 15.79
N ILE A 310 -16.35 16.17 16.22
CA ILE A 310 -17.27 15.09 15.83
C ILE A 310 -18.40 15.72 15.03
N GLY A 311 -18.39 15.49 13.72
CA GLY A 311 -19.37 15.96 12.75
C GLY A 311 -20.52 14.98 12.53
N GLY A 312 -21.74 15.37 12.85
CA GLY A 312 -22.94 14.58 12.55
C GLY A 312 -23.57 14.94 11.21
N HIS A 313 -24.02 13.96 10.44
CA HIS A 313 -24.66 14.15 9.14
C HIS A 313 -25.97 13.35 8.99
N THR A 314 -26.82 13.81 8.07
CA THR A 314 -28.09 13.19 7.71
C THR A 314 -28.26 13.15 6.19
N CYS A 315 -29.16 12.28 5.71
CA CYS A 315 -29.66 12.34 4.34
C CYS A 315 -30.70 13.46 4.17
N ASN A 316 -31.16 13.70 2.94
CA ASN A 316 -32.17 14.71 2.64
C ASN A 316 -33.62 14.35 3.01
N MET A 317 -33.85 13.24 3.72
CA MET A 317 -35.19 12.82 4.13
C MET A 317 -35.65 13.63 5.35
N GLY A 318 -36.79 14.32 5.23
CA GLY A 318 -37.41 15.08 6.32
C GLY A 318 -36.94 16.55 6.41
N PRO A 319 -37.55 17.35 7.30
CA PRO A 319 -37.30 18.79 7.37
C PRO A 319 -35.84 19.12 7.75
N ALA A 320 -35.27 20.16 7.13
CA ALA A 320 -33.88 20.56 7.38
C ALA A 320 -33.59 20.85 8.87
N ALA A 321 -34.49 21.57 9.55
CA ALA A 321 -34.35 21.89 10.97
C ALA A 321 -34.35 20.63 11.87
N TYR A 322 -35.12 19.62 11.48
CA TYR A 322 -35.14 18.34 12.18
C TYR A 322 -33.83 17.57 11.96
N ASN A 323 -33.37 17.49 10.71
CA ASN A 323 -32.11 16.84 10.34
C ASN A 323 -30.90 17.49 11.02
N GLN A 324 -30.92 18.82 11.17
CA GLN A 324 -29.92 19.55 11.95
C GLN A 324 -29.88 19.07 13.40
N ARG A 325 -31.02 19.04 14.10
CA ARG A 325 -31.11 18.56 15.48
C ARG A 325 -30.71 17.09 15.63
N LEU A 326 -31.13 16.23 14.70
CA LEU A 326 -30.79 14.80 14.71
C LEU A 326 -29.28 14.59 14.53
N SER A 327 -28.66 15.34 13.62
CA SER A 327 -27.22 15.28 13.38
C SER A 327 -26.41 15.73 14.60
N GLN A 328 -26.86 16.77 15.30
CA GLN A 328 -26.25 17.26 16.54
C GLN A 328 -26.29 16.20 17.64
N ARG A 329 -27.47 15.62 17.91
CA ARG A 329 -27.62 14.56 18.93
C ARG A 329 -26.74 13.34 18.66
N ARG A 330 -26.55 12.99 17.39
CA ARG A 330 -25.66 11.88 17.00
C ARG A 330 -24.20 12.18 17.31
N ALA A 331 -23.74 13.39 16.99
CA ALA A 331 -22.37 13.81 17.33
C ALA A 331 -22.15 13.83 18.84
N GLU A 332 -23.11 14.36 19.60
CA GLU A 332 -23.08 14.37 21.07
C GLU A 332 -23.06 12.95 21.65
N SER A 333 -23.87 12.03 21.12
CA SER A 333 -23.84 10.64 21.60
C SER A 333 -22.50 9.95 21.39
N VAL A 334 -21.76 10.27 20.32
CA VAL A 334 -20.40 9.73 20.11
C VAL A 334 -19.42 10.37 21.10
N LEU A 335 -19.50 11.69 21.31
CA LEU A 335 -18.70 12.39 22.32
C LEU A 335 -18.90 11.76 23.70
N ASP A 336 -20.15 11.66 24.15
CA ASP A 336 -20.49 11.13 25.47
C ASP A 336 -20.03 9.67 25.61
N TYR A 337 -20.15 8.87 24.55
CA TYR A 337 -19.66 7.49 24.55
C TYR A 337 -18.14 7.44 24.74
N LEU A 338 -17.38 8.28 24.03
CA LEU A 338 -15.92 8.32 24.12
C LEU A 338 -15.43 8.80 25.49
N VAL A 339 -16.09 9.81 26.06
CA VAL A 339 -15.77 10.32 27.40
C VAL A 339 -16.11 9.27 28.46
N THR A 340 -17.32 8.71 28.44
CA THR A 340 -17.82 7.82 29.50
C THR A 340 -17.11 6.46 29.50
N ASN A 341 -16.89 5.86 28.33
CA ASN A 341 -16.35 4.50 28.24
C ASN A 341 -14.83 4.44 28.14
N PHE A 342 -14.18 5.51 27.68
CA PHE A 342 -12.73 5.50 27.47
C PHE A 342 -11.97 6.62 28.18
N GLY A 343 -12.66 7.56 28.83
CA GLY A 343 -12.03 8.61 29.64
C GLY A 343 -11.28 9.66 28.81
N LEU A 344 -11.71 9.93 27.58
CA LEU A 344 -11.13 11.04 26.80
C LEU A 344 -11.52 12.39 27.43
N ALA A 345 -10.59 13.33 27.45
CA ALA A 345 -10.82 14.68 27.97
C ALA A 345 -11.89 15.41 27.14
N LYS A 346 -13.03 15.72 27.77
CA LYS A 346 -14.19 16.35 27.09
C LYS A 346 -13.82 17.70 26.48
N GLU A 347 -12.91 18.42 27.11
CA GLU A 347 -12.42 19.75 26.70
C GLU A 347 -11.68 19.70 25.36
N LYS A 348 -11.16 18.53 24.97
CA LYS A 348 -10.52 18.31 23.67
C LYS A 348 -11.51 17.94 22.58
N ILE A 349 -12.79 17.68 22.88
CA ILE A 349 -13.77 17.14 21.93
C ILE A 349 -14.93 18.12 21.72
N THR A 350 -15.16 18.53 20.47
CA THR A 350 -16.31 19.36 20.06
C THR A 350 -17.28 18.53 19.22
N ALA A 351 -18.57 18.51 19.56
CA ALA A 351 -19.61 17.84 18.77
C ALA A 351 -20.44 18.86 17.96
N LYS A 352 -20.56 18.65 16.65
CA LYS A 352 -21.24 19.56 15.73
C LYS A 352 -22.11 18.81 14.72
N GLY A 353 -23.39 19.17 14.66
CA GLY A 353 -24.32 18.72 13.63
C GLY A 353 -24.19 19.57 12.36
N TYR A 354 -24.11 18.91 11.21
CA TYR A 354 -24.12 19.55 9.90
C TYR A 354 -25.44 19.34 9.14
N GLY A 355 -26.40 18.60 9.71
CA GLY A 355 -27.66 18.30 9.06
C GLY A 355 -27.45 17.61 7.71
N LEU A 356 -28.14 18.10 6.69
CA LEU A 356 -28.08 17.57 5.31
C LEU A 356 -27.12 18.36 4.40
N THR A 357 -26.38 19.33 4.94
CA THR A 357 -25.61 20.32 4.16
C THR A 357 -24.29 19.80 3.59
N LYS A 358 -23.82 18.64 4.03
CA LYS A 358 -22.56 18.01 3.60
C LYS A 358 -22.75 16.54 3.16
N PRO A 359 -23.44 16.29 2.04
CA PRO A 359 -23.61 14.94 1.51
C PRO A 359 -22.29 14.42 0.92
N VAL A 360 -22.05 13.11 1.06
CA VAL A 360 -20.90 12.41 0.46
C VAL A 360 -21.32 11.44 -0.64
N ALA A 361 -22.62 11.30 -0.85
CA ALA A 361 -23.21 10.42 -1.83
C ALA A 361 -24.54 10.97 -2.34
N ASP A 362 -25.02 10.41 -3.44
CA ASP A 362 -26.27 10.83 -4.05
C ASP A 362 -27.49 10.50 -3.18
N ASN A 363 -28.20 11.55 -2.74
CA ASN A 363 -29.42 11.42 -1.96
C ASN A 363 -30.63 10.90 -2.76
N ALA A 364 -30.56 10.83 -4.08
CA ALA A 364 -31.62 10.22 -4.90
C ALA A 364 -31.68 8.69 -4.71
N THR A 365 -30.56 8.05 -4.36
CA THR A 365 -30.48 6.59 -4.18
C THR A 365 -30.65 6.17 -2.71
N LEU A 366 -31.22 4.99 -2.47
CA LEU A 366 -31.30 4.42 -1.10
C LEU A 366 -29.91 4.21 -0.49
N GLN A 367 -28.95 3.77 -1.31
CA GLN A 367 -27.57 3.54 -0.90
C GLN A 367 -26.86 4.86 -0.53
N GLY A 368 -26.98 5.90 -1.35
CA GLY A 368 -26.37 7.19 -1.05
C GLY A 368 -27.04 7.87 0.14
N ARG A 369 -28.37 7.73 0.32
CA ARG A 369 -29.04 8.14 1.57
C ARG A 369 -28.48 7.41 2.80
N GLN A 370 -28.19 6.12 2.70
CA GLN A 370 -27.56 5.38 3.80
C GLN A 370 -26.15 5.90 4.10
N GLN A 371 -25.35 6.17 3.07
CA GLN A 371 -24.01 6.73 3.21
C GLN A 371 -24.03 8.14 3.82
N ASN A 372 -25.06 8.93 3.53
CA ASN A 372 -25.24 10.28 4.10
C ASN A 372 -25.74 10.28 5.56
N ARG A 373 -26.27 9.15 6.07
CA ARG A 373 -26.64 8.98 7.49
C ARG A 373 -25.44 8.52 8.32
N ARG A 374 -24.39 9.35 8.40
CA ARG A 374 -23.12 9.06 9.07
C ARG A 374 -22.79 10.08 10.16
N VAL A 375 -21.97 9.69 11.12
CA VAL A 375 -21.17 10.60 11.93
C VAL A 375 -19.72 10.42 11.53
N GLU A 376 -19.02 11.52 11.30
CA GLU A 376 -17.59 11.57 11.04
C GLU A 376 -16.91 12.19 12.25
N ALA A 377 -15.97 11.51 12.90
CA ALA A 377 -15.06 12.19 13.82
C ALA A 377 -13.87 12.69 13.01
N VAL A 378 -13.68 14.00 13.01
CA VAL A 378 -12.56 14.72 12.42
C VAL A 378 -11.57 15.07 13.53
N VAL A 379 -10.44 14.39 13.59
CA VAL A 379 -9.38 14.72 14.56
C VAL A 379 -8.45 15.75 13.98
N SER A 380 -8.15 16.80 14.76
CA SER A 380 -7.19 17.86 14.44
C SER A 380 -5.96 17.73 15.33
N ILE A 381 -4.85 17.28 14.75
CA ILE A 381 -3.57 17.12 15.46
C ILE A 381 -2.76 18.40 15.30
N GLN A 382 -2.18 18.94 16.37
CA GLN A 382 -1.21 20.02 16.28
C GLN A 382 0.20 19.43 16.27
N VAL A 383 0.78 19.30 15.08
CA VAL A 383 2.14 18.81 14.93
C VAL A 383 3.08 20.00 15.04
N LYS A 384 3.99 19.98 16.02
CA LYS A 384 5.07 20.97 16.12
C LYS A 384 5.97 20.81 14.91
N VAL A 385 5.94 21.79 14.00
CA VAL A 385 6.87 21.83 12.87
C VAL A 385 8.23 22.17 13.45
N LYS A 386 9.22 21.27 13.30
CA LYS A 386 10.61 21.64 13.57
C LYS A 386 10.97 22.73 12.55
N PRO A 387 11.45 23.91 13.00
CA PRO A 387 11.83 24.99 12.10
C PRO A 387 12.93 24.55 11.13
#